data_AF-A0A511J5Q7-F1
#
_entry.id   AF-A0A511J5Q7-F1
#
_cell.length_a   1.000
_cell.length_b   1.000
_cell.length_c   1.000
_cell.angle_alpha   90.00
_cell.angle_beta   90.00
_cell.angle_gamma   90.00
#
_symmetry.space_group_name_H-M   'P 1'
#
loop_
_entity.id
_entity.type
_entity.pdbx_description
1 polymer ?
#
loop_
_entity_poly.entity_id
_entity_poly.type
_entity_poly.pdbx_seq_one_letter_code
_entity_poly.pdbx_strand_id
1 'polypeptide(L)'
;MNLNFRSVIERNFELVYKIPREVGERYESLISFNRGYDFNKEIREYVISFVEQFSEFLTPENERQFNERLVNYNKLVVELKTNILQATTIPSVMICGPANYPTRKKQKEEERIYHLESELYSNNGKHARYIENTRKMFDPILIDQKLETDKKRKERAVEKGWKGFYKEVDHDELAGYGFDVENNRLYLVTHGKPSDDVRALLKKAALRWSPRNKRWQRILTVNAINSVNRNVMNGLGLPQMEEK
;
A
#
# COMPACT_ATOMS: atom_id res chain seq x y z
N MET A 1 0.72 31.09 0.97
CA MET A 1 0.74 30.01 1.98
C MET A 1 0.88 28.69 1.25
N ASN A 2 1.97 27.96 1.49
CA ASN A 2 2.14 26.60 0.96
C ASN A 2 2.08 25.63 2.13
N LEU A 3 1.34 24.53 1.98
CA LEU A 3 1.27 23.48 3.00
C LEU A 3 2.65 22.83 3.17
N ASN A 4 3.27 23.08 4.32
CA ASN A 4 4.55 22.50 4.72
C ASN A 4 4.60 22.33 6.25
N PHE A 5 5.53 21.52 6.75
CA PHE A 5 5.65 21.21 8.18
C PHE A 5 5.77 22.46 9.05
N ARG A 6 6.65 23.41 8.70
CA ARG A 6 6.86 24.66 9.47
C ARG A 6 5.57 25.47 9.60
N SER A 7 4.88 25.68 8.48
CA SER A 7 3.61 26.42 8.44
C SER A 7 2.50 25.77 9.30
N VAL A 8 2.51 24.44 9.41
CA VAL A 8 1.50 23.71 10.21
C VAL A 8 1.83 23.78 11.69
N ILE A 9 3.12 23.69 12.06
CA ILE A 9 3.59 23.90 13.44
C ILE A 9 3.19 25.29 13.93
N GLU A 10 3.38 26.32 13.11
CA GLU A 10 2.98 27.70 13.38
C GLU A 10 1.46 27.94 13.32
N ARG A 11 0.67 26.92 13.01
CA ARG A 11 -0.80 27.00 12.79
C ARG A 11 -1.20 28.02 11.72
N ASN A 12 -0.28 28.34 10.80
CA ASN A 12 -0.43 29.35 9.78
C ASN A 12 -0.32 28.73 8.39
N PHE A 13 -1.29 27.89 8.03
CA PHE A 13 -1.29 27.12 6.78
C PHE A 13 -2.65 27.09 6.10
N GLU A 14 -2.61 26.82 4.79
CA GLU A 14 -3.78 26.45 4.02
C GLU A 14 -3.65 25.03 3.46
N LEU A 15 -4.78 24.35 3.37
CA LEU A 15 -4.86 23.05 2.72
C LEU A 15 -4.67 23.21 1.20
N VAL A 16 -3.87 22.33 0.59
CA VAL A 16 -3.70 22.28 -0.87
C VAL A 16 -4.93 21.65 -1.51
N TYR A 17 -5.37 20.51 -0.97
CA TYR A 17 -6.59 19.83 -1.33
C TYR A 17 -7.66 20.12 -0.29
N LYS A 18 -8.85 20.47 -0.76
CA LYS A 18 -10.02 20.81 0.07
C LYS A 18 -11.21 19.98 -0.41
N ILE A 19 -12.07 19.57 0.51
CA ILE A 19 -13.38 19.01 0.18
C ILE A 19 -14.19 20.12 -0.50
N PRO A 20 -14.71 19.91 -1.72
CA PRO A 20 -15.55 20.89 -2.39
C PRO A 20 -16.79 21.21 -1.57
N ARG A 21 -17.15 22.50 -1.49
CA ARG A 21 -18.30 22.97 -0.70
C ARG A 21 -19.60 22.27 -1.08
N GLU A 22 -19.82 22.07 -2.38
CA GLU A 22 -20.99 21.37 -2.94
C GLU A 22 -21.16 19.93 -2.41
N VAL A 23 -20.06 19.23 -2.13
CA VAL A 23 -20.11 17.87 -1.58
C VAL A 23 -20.64 17.89 -0.15
N GLY A 24 -20.16 18.84 0.65
CA GLY A 24 -20.63 19.04 2.02
C GLY A 24 -22.10 19.46 2.07
N GLU A 25 -22.48 20.45 1.26
CA GLU A 25 -23.86 20.95 1.19
C GLU A 25 -24.84 19.85 0.73
N ARG A 26 -24.44 19.04 -0.26
CA ARG A 26 -25.24 17.88 -0.69
C ARG A 26 -25.37 16.84 0.43
N TYR A 27 -24.29 16.52 1.12
CA TYR A 27 -24.35 15.57 2.23
C TYR A 27 -25.27 16.07 3.35
N GLU A 28 -25.09 17.33 3.78
CA GLU A 28 -25.94 17.96 4.77
C GLU A 28 -27.41 17.91 4.34
N SER A 29 -27.72 18.18 3.07
CA SER A 29 -29.10 18.19 2.56
C SER A 29 -29.84 16.88 2.76
N LEU A 30 -29.10 15.78 2.81
CA LEU A 30 -29.63 14.44 3.01
C LEU A 30 -29.73 14.06 4.50
N ILE A 31 -28.87 14.58 5.38
CA ILE A 31 -28.70 14.01 6.73
C ILE A 31 -28.94 14.99 7.88
N SER A 32 -28.96 16.29 7.63
CA SER A 32 -29.02 17.34 8.65
C SER A 32 -30.07 18.40 8.31
N PHE A 33 -30.68 18.99 9.34
CA PHE A 33 -31.47 20.22 9.20
C PHE A 33 -30.60 21.48 9.23
N ASN A 34 -29.41 21.39 9.84
CA ASN A 34 -28.43 22.46 9.87
C ASN A 34 -27.59 22.46 8.59
N ARG A 35 -27.11 23.65 8.21
CA ARG A 35 -26.33 23.89 6.99
C ARG A 35 -25.07 24.68 7.29
N GLY A 36 -24.06 24.52 6.45
CA GLY A 36 -22.87 25.36 6.44
C GLY A 36 -21.74 24.84 7.30
N TYR A 37 -21.72 23.55 7.63
CA TYR A 37 -20.57 22.95 8.28
C TYR A 37 -19.33 22.96 7.37
N ASP A 38 -18.20 23.48 7.85
CA ASP A 38 -16.92 23.38 7.13
C ASP A 38 -16.28 22.01 7.35
N PHE A 39 -16.52 21.08 6.43
CA PHE A 39 -15.89 19.76 6.42
C PHE A 39 -14.36 19.80 6.32
N ASN A 40 -13.77 20.92 5.88
CA ASN A 40 -12.32 21.08 5.86
C ASN A 40 -11.73 21.33 7.26
N LYS A 41 -12.54 21.60 8.29
CA LYS A 41 -12.07 21.68 9.67
C LYS A 41 -11.43 20.37 10.13
N GLU A 42 -12.11 19.25 9.91
CA GLU A 42 -11.60 17.90 10.22
C GLU A 42 -10.33 17.58 9.41
N ILE A 43 -10.27 17.99 8.14
CA ILE A 43 -9.06 17.82 7.31
C ILE A 43 -7.86 18.57 7.90
N ARG A 44 -8.05 19.79 8.44
CA ARG A 44 -6.98 20.53 9.11
C ARG A 44 -6.49 19.77 10.35
N GLU A 45 -7.40 19.21 11.14
CA GLU A 45 -7.06 18.42 12.33
C GLU A 45 -6.23 17.19 11.97
N TYR A 46 -6.58 16.48 10.89
CA TYR A 46 -5.76 15.37 10.38
C TYR A 46 -4.34 15.81 9.98
N VAL A 47 -4.23 16.92 9.26
CA VAL A 47 -2.94 17.49 8.81
C VAL A 47 -2.08 17.90 9.99
N ILE A 48 -2.68 18.53 11.00
CA ILE A 48 -2.02 18.90 12.26
C ILE A 48 -1.51 17.65 12.96
N SER A 49 -2.37 16.65 13.17
CA SER A 49 -2.01 15.41 13.87
C SER A 49 -0.87 14.67 13.16
N PHE A 50 -0.86 14.67 11.82
CA PHE A 50 0.24 14.11 11.04
C PHE A 50 1.57 14.84 11.30
N VAL A 51 1.56 16.17 11.32
CA VAL A 51 2.77 16.95 11.58
C VAL A 51 3.25 16.76 13.02
N GLU A 52 2.35 16.77 14.00
CA GLU A 52 2.67 16.49 15.41
C GLU A 52 3.30 15.10 15.59
N GLN A 53 2.81 14.10 14.85
CA GLN A 53 3.33 12.73 14.92
C GLN A 53 4.74 12.59 14.35
N PHE A 54 5.11 13.40 13.36
CA PHE A 54 6.38 13.24 12.62
C PHE A 54 7.37 14.38 12.82
N SER A 55 7.02 15.42 13.58
CA SER A 55 7.86 16.61 13.77
C SER A 55 9.22 16.28 14.38
N GLU A 56 9.29 15.27 15.25
CA GLU A 56 10.55 14.85 15.88
C GLU A 56 11.56 14.24 14.90
N PHE A 57 11.09 13.74 13.76
CA PHE A 57 11.94 13.14 12.72
C PHE A 57 12.35 14.12 11.63
N LEU A 58 11.88 15.38 11.70
CA LEU A 58 12.14 16.40 10.69
C LEU A 58 13.60 16.90 10.80
N THR A 59 14.33 16.82 9.70
CA THR A 59 15.69 17.38 9.55
C THR A 59 15.78 18.24 8.29
N PRO A 60 16.77 19.15 8.18
CA PRO A 60 16.95 19.96 6.96
C PRO A 60 17.10 19.12 5.68
N GLU A 61 17.71 17.94 5.77
CA GLU A 61 17.97 17.05 4.63
C GLU A 61 16.70 16.34 4.14
N ASN A 62 15.78 16.01 5.05
CA ASN A 62 14.57 15.27 4.72
C ASN A 62 13.32 16.17 4.59
N GLU A 63 13.42 17.45 4.91
CA GLU A 63 12.31 18.41 4.94
C GLU A 63 11.50 18.44 3.65
N ARG A 64 12.17 18.42 2.49
CA ARG A 64 11.48 18.38 1.18
C ARG A 64 10.60 17.14 1.05
N GLN A 65 11.12 15.97 1.42
CA GLN A 65 10.38 14.70 1.31
C GLN A 65 9.20 14.67 2.28
N PHE A 66 9.38 15.22 3.49
CA PHE A 66 8.29 15.36 4.45
C PHE A 66 7.18 16.28 3.94
N ASN A 67 7.54 17.44 3.38
CA ASN A 67 6.57 18.37 2.80
C ASN A 67 5.81 17.74 1.64
N GLU A 68 6.49 17.01 0.75
CA GLU A 68 5.85 16.25 -0.32
C GLU A 68 4.88 15.18 0.24
N ARG A 69 5.29 14.45 1.30
CA ARG A 69 4.41 13.49 1.97
C ARG A 69 3.21 14.14 2.66
N LEU A 70 3.37 15.32 3.23
CA LEU A 70 2.29 16.07 3.87
C LEU A 70 1.22 16.47 2.85
N VAL A 71 1.63 16.98 1.69
CA VAL A 71 0.72 17.35 0.60
C VAL A 71 -0.03 16.11 0.08
N ASN A 72 0.67 15.00 -0.11
CA ASN A 72 0.05 13.73 -0.51
C ASN A 72 -0.90 13.17 0.57
N TYR A 73 -0.58 13.37 1.85
CA TYR A 73 -1.47 13.00 2.95
C TYR A 73 -2.74 13.86 2.98
N ASN A 74 -2.60 15.18 2.81
CA ASN A 74 -3.75 16.08 2.67
C ASN A 74 -4.67 15.64 1.52
N LYS A 75 -4.11 15.27 0.36
CA LYS A 75 -4.87 14.68 -0.75
C LYS A 75 -5.62 13.42 -0.34
N LEU A 76 -4.92 12.46 0.28
CA LEU A 76 -5.48 11.17 0.70
C LEU A 76 -6.69 11.35 1.63
N VAL A 77 -6.55 12.15 2.68
CA VAL A 77 -7.64 12.33 3.66
C VAL A 77 -8.83 13.04 3.03
N VAL A 78 -8.60 14.03 2.16
CA VAL A 78 -9.67 14.70 1.40
C VAL A 78 -10.40 13.71 0.50
N GLU A 79 -9.69 12.85 -0.24
CA GLU A 79 -10.29 11.83 -1.09
C GLU A 79 -11.13 10.84 -0.28
N LEU A 80 -10.58 10.30 0.81
CA LEU A 80 -11.29 9.35 1.67
C LEU A 80 -12.57 9.97 2.27
N LYS A 81 -12.47 11.17 2.83
CA LYS A 81 -13.63 11.85 3.42
C LYS A 81 -14.66 12.24 2.35
N THR A 82 -14.22 12.77 1.21
CA THR A 82 -15.10 13.10 0.08
C THR A 82 -15.89 11.87 -0.39
N ASN A 83 -15.24 10.71 -0.51
CA ASN A 83 -15.90 9.46 -0.89
C ASN A 83 -16.97 9.04 0.12
N ILE A 84 -16.70 9.17 1.43
CA ILE A 84 -17.68 8.88 2.49
C ILE A 84 -18.90 9.79 2.36
N LEU A 85 -18.68 11.11 2.20
CA LEU A 85 -19.77 12.09 2.07
C LEU A 85 -20.61 11.82 0.81
N GLN A 86 -19.97 11.59 -0.34
CA GLN A 86 -20.65 11.31 -1.62
C GLN A 86 -21.35 9.96 -1.64
N ALA A 87 -20.92 9.01 -0.80
CA ALA A 87 -21.59 7.73 -0.66
C ALA A 87 -22.96 7.85 0.03
N THR A 88 -23.27 8.98 0.66
CA THR A 88 -24.64 9.24 1.11
C THR A 88 -25.47 9.81 -0.03
N THR A 89 -26.51 9.06 -0.40
CA THR A 89 -27.44 9.39 -1.48
C THR A 89 -28.90 9.35 -1.02
N ILE A 90 -29.18 8.60 0.05
CA ILE A 90 -30.51 8.45 0.61
C ILE A 90 -30.68 9.41 1.80
N PRO A 91 -31.70 10.30 1.78
CA PRO A 91 -31.99 11.17 2.91
C PRO A 91 -32.27 10.35 4.18
N SER A 92 -31.91 10.89 5.34
CA SER A 92 -32.21 10.28 6.62
C SER A 92 -33.74 10.19 6.84
N VAL A 93 -34.16 9.28 7.73
CA VAL A 93 -35.58 9.13 8.11
C VAL A 93 -36.15 10.46 8.59
N MET A 94 -35.35 11.26 9.27
CA MET A 94 -35.76 12.58 9.77
C MET A 94 -36.04 13.57 8.63
N ILE A 95 -35.31 13.48 7.51
CA ILE A 95 -35.47 14.40 6.37
C ILE A 95 -36.65 14.00 5.47
N CYS A 96 -36.79 12.71 5.13
CA CYS A 96 -37.82 12.25 4.19
C CYS A 96 -39.10 11.69 4.86
N GLY A 97 -39.07 11.49 6.18
CA GLY A 97 -40.15 10.87 6.95
C GLY A 97 -40.16 9.33 6.83
N PRO A 98 -40.70 8.61 7.83
CA PRO A 98 -40.69 7.14 7.86
C PRO A 98 -41.47 6.51 6.70
N ALA A 99 -42.53 7.17 6.21
CA ALA A 99 -43.35 6.66 5.11
C ALA A 99 -42.60 6.59 3.77
N ASN A 100 -41.63 7.47 3.54
CA ASN A 100 -40.87 7.54 2.29
C ASN A 100 -39.48 6.91 2.39
N TYR A 101 -39.10 6.39 3.56
CA TYR A 101 -37.74 5.95 3.81
C TYR A 101 -37.46 4.57 3.19
N PRO A 102 -36.48 4.44 2.26
CA PRO A 102 -36.25 3.20 1.55
C PRO A 102 -35.28 2.28 2.32
N THR A 103 -35.74 1.65 3.40
CA THR A 103 -34.91 0.86 4.34
C THR A 103 -33.95 -0.12 3.66
N ARG A 104 -34.45 -0.95 2.74
CA ARG A 104 -33.60 -1.94 2.02
C ARG A 104 -32.51 -1.31 1.16
N LYS A 105 -32.77 -0.12 0.58
CA LYS A 105 -31.75 0.60 -0.19
C LYS A 105 -30.75 1.27 0.76
N LYS A 106 -31.21 1.78 1.90
CA LYS A 106 -30.32 2.36 2.91
C LYS A 106 -29.34 1.33 3.46
N GLN A 107 -29.79 0.12 3.80
CA GLN A 107 -28.89 -0.92 4.32
C GLN A 107 -27.70 -1.18 3.39
N LYS A 108 -27.94 -1.25 2.07
CA LYS A 108 -26.87 -1.40 1.07
C LYS A 108 -25.95 -0.18 0.98
N GLU A 109 -26.52 1.03 1.15
CA GLU A 109 -25.73 2.26 1.22
C GLU A 109 -24.84 2.28 2.47
N GLU A 110 -25.37 1.88 3.62
CA GLU A 110 -24.64 1.79 4.88
C GLU A 110 -23.51 0.78 4.82
N GLU A 111 -23.72 -0.40 4.23
CA GLU A 111 -22.64 -1.38 3.99
C GLU A 111 -21.50 -0.78 3.16
N ARG A 112 -21.83 0.00 2.12
CA ARG A 112 -20.84 0.71 1.30
C ARG A 112 -20.13 1.81 2.08
N ILE A 113 -20.87 2.61 2.84
CA ILE A 113 -20.30 3.67 3.69
C ILE A 113 -19.36 3.05 4.71
N TYR A 114 -19.75 1.97 5.38
CA TYR A 114 -18.92 1.25 6.34
C TYR A 114 -17.58 0.80 5.73
N HIS A 115 -17.60 0.26 4.51
CA HIS A 115 -16.36 -0.07 3.80
C HIS A 115 -15.48 1.17 3.55
N LEU A 116 -16.07 2.29 3.12
CA LEU A 116 -15.32 3.54 2.89
C LEU A 116 -14.78 4.16 4.19
N GLU A 117 -15.58 4.14 5.26
CA GLU A 117 -15.18 4.55 6.60
C GLU A 117 -14.05 3.68 7.13
N SER A 118 -14.07 2.38 6.86
CA SER A 118 -12.98 1.48 7.26
C SER A 118 -11.63 1.90 6.66
N GLU A 119 -11.62 2.46 5.45
CA GLU A 119 -10.39 2.94 4.82
C GLU A 119 -9.79 4.18 5.50
N LEU A 120 -10.63 4.98 6.17
CA LEU A 120 -10.21 6.20 6.89
C LEU A 120 -9.96 5.94 8.37
N TYR A 121 -10.82 5.18 9.04
CA TYR A 121 -10.85 5.07 10.49
C TYR A 121 -10.25 3.76 11.03
N SER A 122 -10.11 2.71 10.21
CA SER A 122 -9.58 1.43 10.71
C SER A 122 -8.05 1.39 10.71
N ASN A 123 -7.49 0.66 11.67
CA ASN A 123 -6.04 0.47 11.84
C ASN A 123 -5.33 -0.21 10.63
N ASN A 124 -6.10 -0.80 9.72
CA ASN A 124 -5.60 -1.45 8.51
C ASN A 124 -6.07 -0.76 7.22
N GLY A 125 -6.76 0.38 7.32
CA GLY A 125 -7.23 1.17 6.19
C GLY A 125 -6.10 1.92 5.47
N LYS A 126 -6.41 2.50 4.30
CA LYS A 126 -5.47 3.35 3.54
C LYS A 126 -4.82 4.44 4.39
N HIS A 127 -5.59 5.10 5.26
CA HIS A 127 -5.08 6.15 6.15
C HIS A 127 -3.98 5.62 7.08
N ALA A 128 -4.27 4.56 7.85
CA ALA A 128 -3.32 3.94 8.77
C ALA A 128 -2.07 3.41 8.05
N ARG A 129 -2.24 2.76 6.89
CA ARG A 129 -1.11 2.29 6.06
C ARG A 129 -0.22 3.43 5.59
N TYR A 130 -0.79 4.60 5.28
CA TYR A 130 -0.01 5.76 4.86
C TYR A 130 0.85 6.30 6.00
N ILE A 131 0.29 6.37 7.21
CA ILE A 131 1.02 6.74 8.42
C ILE A 131 2.16 5.73 8.68
N GLU A 132 1.86 4.43 8.66
CA GLU A 132 2.85 3.38 8.89
C GLU A 132 3.99 3.42 7.86
N ASN A 133 3.67 3.62 6.58
CA ASN A 133 4.66 3.78 5.52
C ASN A 133 5.52 5.03 5.71
N THR A 134 4.91 6.14 6.14
CA THR A 134 5.64 7.37 6.46
C THR A 134 6.62 7.12 7.61
N ARG A 135 6.16 6.44 8.67
CA ARG A 135 7.01 6.05 9.79
C ARG A 135 8.19 5.19 9.33
N LYS A 136 7.97 4.16 8.52
CA LYS A 136 9.04 3.31 7.96
C LYS A 136 10.07 4.08 7.10
N MET A 137 9.71 5.25 6.58
CA MET A 137 10.61 6.07 5.77
C MET A 137 11.53 6.96 6.61
N PHE A 138 11.09 7.39 7.79
CA PHE A 138 11.76 8.46 8.52
C PHE A 138 12.10 8.14 9.98
N ASP A 139 11.46 7.15 10.59
CA ASP A 139 11.78 6.70 11.95
C ASP A 139 13.18 6.04 11.96
N PRO A 140 14.18 6.65 12.63
CA PRO A 140 15.56 6.15 12.60
C PRO A 140 15.68 4.70 13.07
N ILE A 141 14.88 4.30 14.07
CA ILE A 141 14.91 2.94 14.62
C ILE A 141 14.47 1.93 13.55
N LEU A 142 13.42 2.25 12.78
CA LEU A 142 12.94 1.36 11.73
C LEU A 142 13.88 1.32 10.53
N ILE A 143 14.54 2.43 10.22
CA ILE A 143 15.56 2.50 9.17
C ILE A 143 16.74 1.59 9.54
N ASP A 144 17.25 1.69 10.77
CA ASP A 144 18.34 0.87 11.27
C ASP A 144 17.98 -0.62 11.27
N GLN A 145 16.79 -0.98 11.77
CA GLN A 145 16.30 -2.36 11.73
C GLN A 145 16.25 -2.91 10.30
N LYS A 146 15.83 -2.10 9.33
CA LYS A 146 15.80 -2.48 7.92
C LYS A 146 17.22 -2.69 7.37
N LEU A 147 18.13 -1.77 7.66
CA LEU A 147 19.54 -1.86 7.26
C LEU A 147 20.21 -3.11 7.84
N GLU A 148 20.02 -3.39 9.13
CA GLU A 148 20.54 -4.58 9.79
C GLU A 148 19.97 -5.87 9.18
N THR A 149 18.68 -5.87 8.85
CA THR A 149 18.06 -7.00 8.17
C THR A 149 18.67 -7.22 6.78
N ASP A 150 18.95 -6.15 6.03
CA ASP A 150 19.55 -6.24 4.71
C ASP A 150 21.04 -6.62 4.76
N LYS A 151 21.79 -6.16 5.78
CA LYS A 151 23.17 -6.64 6.06
C LYS A 151 23.20 -8.14 6.31
N LYS A 152 22.38 -8.65 7.23
CA LYS A 152 22.27 -10.09 7.53
C LYS A 152 21.90 -10.93 6.30
N ARG A 153 21.09 -10.38 5.39
CA ARG A 153 20.76 -11.05 4.12
C ARG A 153 21.96 -11.14 3.19
N LYS A 154 22.76 -10.06 3.09
CA LYS A 154 23.99 -10.04 2.28
C LYS A 154 25.06 -10.97 2.86
N GLU A 155 25.26 -10.95 4.17
CA GLU A 155 26.19 -11.86 4.87
C GLU A 155 25.84 -13.32 4.60
N ARG A 156 24.56 -13.68 4.71
CA ARG A 156 24.09 -15.04 4.38
C ARG A 156 24.39 -15.43 2.93
N ALA A 157 24.23 -14.50 1.99
CA ALA A 157 24.53 -14.79 0.59
C ALA A 157 26.03 -15.04 0.40
N VAL A 158 26.90 -14.27 1.06
CA VAL A 158 28.36 -14.47 1.05
C VAL A 158 28.74 -15.80 1.70
N GLU A 159 28.18 -16.12 2.87
CA GLU A 159 28.42 -17.38 3.58
C GLU A 159 28.03 -18.61 2.73
N LYS A 160 26.91 -18.52 2.00
CA LYS A 160 26.45 -19.57 1.09
C LYS A 160 27.13 -19.52 -0.29
N GLY A 161 28.00 -18.55 -0.53
CA GLY A 161 28.69 -18.37 -1.80
C GLY A 161 27.77 -17.97 -2.95
N TRP A 162 26.52 -17.54 -2.69
CA TRP A 162 25.54 -17.23 -3.72
C TRP A 162 25.95 -16.01 -4.55
N LYS A 163 25.97 -16.18 -5.87
CA LYS A 163 26.24 -15.13 -6.85
C LYS A 163 25.01 -14.82 -7.69
N GLY A 164 24.94 -13.58 -8.17
CA GLY A 164 23.92 -13.18 -9.13
C GLY A 164 24.19 -13.85 -10.47
N PHE A 165 23.20 -14.56 -11.01
CA PHE A 165 23.30 -15.15 -12.35
C PHE A 165 21.93 -15.34 -12.98
N TYR A 166 21.94 -15.62 -14.28
CA TYR A 166 20.81 -16.11 -15.04
C TYR A 166 21.26 -17.33 -15.86
N LYS A 167 20.46 -18.39 -15.86
CA LYS A 167 20.67 -19.60 -16.66
C LYS A 167 19.42 -19.89 -17.46
N GLU A 168 19.58 -19.96 -18.77
CA GLU A 168 18.53 -20.38 -19.69
C GLU A 168 18.24 -21.87 -19.51
N VAL A 169 16.99 -22.24 -19.71
CA VAL A 169 16.52 -23.61 -19.65
C VAL A 169 15.81 -23.91 -20.95
N ASP A 170 16.12 -25.07 -21.53
CA ASP A 170 15.46 -25.55 -22.74
C ASP A 170 14.10 -26.17 -22.37
N HIS A 171 13.05 -25.36 -22.39
CA HIS A 171 11.68 -25.77 -22.07
C HIS A 171 10.64 -24.83 -22.69
N ASP A 172 9.58 -25.37 -23.27
CA ASP A 172 8.54 -24.64 -24.01
C ASP A 172 7.97 -23.41 -23.27
N GLU A 173 7.70 -23.54 -21.98
CA GLU A 173 7.12 -22.46 -21.16
C GLU A 173 8.13 -21.69 -20.29
N LEU A 174 9.29 -22.26 -20.01
CA LEU A 174 10.23 -21.74 -19.00
C LEU A 174 11.50 -21.28 -19.69
N ALA A 175 11.72 -19.96 -19.70
CA ALA A 175 12.89 -19.36 -20.33
C ALA A 175 14.17 -19.57 -19.50
N GLY A 176 14.06 -19.58 -18.16
CA GLY A 176 15.22 -19.81 -17.32
C GLY A 176 15.01 -19.47 -15.85
N TYR A 177 16.07 -19.56 -15.08
CA TYR A 177 16.09 -19.24 -13.65
C TYR A 177 17.35 -18.46 -13.26
N GLY A 178 17.32 -17.82 -12.10
CA GLY A 178 18.49 -17.09 -11.62
C GLY A 178 18.37 -16.62 -10.18
N PHE A 179 19.49 -16.16 -9.65
CA PHE A 179 19.59 -15.52 -8.34
C PHE A 179 19.84 -14.02 -8.53
N ASP A 180 19.09 -13.23 -7.80
CA ASP A 180 19.25 -11.78 -7.66
C ASP A 180 19.65 -11.53 -6.21
N VAL A 181 20.96 -11.55 -5.98
CA VAL A 181 21.55 -11.46 -4.64
C VAL A 181 21.33 -10.07 -4.04
N GLU A 182 21.33 -9.02 -4.87
CA GLU A 182 21.08 -7.64 -4.43
C GLU A 182 19.69 -7.49 -3.83
N ASN A 183 18.66 -8.04 -4.49
CA ASN A 183 17.29 -8.00 -4.00
C ASN A 183 16.91 -9.20 -3.12
N ASN A 184 17.85 -10.11 -2.85
CA ASN A 184 17.64 -11.35 -2.11
C ASN A 184 16.46 -12.16 -2.70
N ARG A 185 16.50 -12.42 -4.00
CA ARG A 185 15.45 -13.13 -4.74
C ARG A 185 16.00 -14.32 -5.54
N LEU A 186 15.29 -15.43 -5.42
CA LEU A 186 15.33 -16.50 -6.41
C LEU A 186 14.20 -16.24 -7.40
N TYR A 187 14.48 -16.31 -8.70
CA TYR A 187 13.48 -16.03 -9.72
C TYR A 187 13.52 -17.02 -10.89
N LEU A 188 12.36 -17.17 -11.52
CA LEU A 188 12.13 -17.94 -12.74
C LEU A 188 11.45 -17.04 -13.77
N VAL A 189 11.88 -17.16 -15.03
CA VAL A 189 11.36 -16.41 -16.17
C VAL A 189 10.62 -17.36 -17.09
N THR A 190 9.44 -16.97 -17.54
CA THR A 190 8.62 -17.72 -18.50
C THR A 190 8.54 -16.93 -19.81
N HIS A 191 8.42 -17.61 -20.95
CA HIS A 191 8.33 -16.94 -22.26
C HIS A 191 7.04 -16.11 -22.44
N GLY A 192 6.01 -16.43 -21.65
CA GLY A 192 4.75 -15.72 -21.65
C GLY A 192 3.92 -16.06 -20.41
N LYS A 193 2.59 -16.06 -20.57
CA LYS A 193 1.67 -16.56 -19.53
C LYS A 193 1.78 -18.08 -19.47
N PRO A 194 2.31 -18.67 -18.39
CA PRO A 194 2.40 -20.12 -18.28
C PRO A 194 1.01 -20.74 -18.19
N SER A 195 0.90 -22.00 -18.60
CA SER A 195 -0.25 -22.87 -18.44
C SER A 195 -0.66 -22.96 -16.97
N ASP A 196 -1.89 -23.39 -16.72
CA ASP A 196 -2.40 -23.50 -15.36
C ASP A 196 -1.64 -24.57 -14.54
N ASP A 197 -1.12 -25.61 -15.19
CA ASP A 197 -0.29 -26.66 -14.58
C ASP A 197 1.07 -26.11 -14.14
N VAL A 198 1.81 -25.43 -15.04
CA VAL A 198 3.08 -24.79 -14.70
C VAL A 198 2.87 -23.73 -13.61
N ARG A 199 1.78 -22.97 -13.69
CA ARG A 199 1.43 -21.99 -12.65
C ARG A 199 1.15 -22.66 -11.31
N ALA A 200 0.54 -23.84 -11.29
CA ALA A 200 0.31 -24.61 -10.07
C ALA A 200 1.65 -25.06 -9.45
N LEU A 201 2.61 -25.53 -10.26
CA LEU A 201 3.96 -25.89 -9.80
C LEU A 201 4.71 -24.68 -9.21
N LEU A 202 4.69 -23.53 -9.90
CA LEU A 202 5.31 -22.30 -9.42
C LEU A 202 4.70 -21.85 -8.08
N LYS A 203 3.37 -21.89 -7.96
CA LYS A 203 2.67 -21.58 -6.70
C LYS A 203 2.98 -22.59 -5.60
N LYS A 204 3.10 -23.87 -5.92
CA LYS A 204 3.48 -24.95 -4.99
C LYS A 204 4.90 -24.74 -4.45
N ALA A 205 5.80 -24.20 -5.27
CA ALA A 205 7.11 -23.73 -4.85
C ALA A 205 7.09 -22.34 -4.17
N ALA A 206 5.93 -21.84 -3.78
CA ALA A 206 5.70 -20.54 -3.14
C ALA A 206 6.27 -19.33 -3.92
N LEU A 207 6.43 -19.44 -5.24
CA LEU A 207 6.77 -18.31 -6.08
C LEU A 207 5.54 -17.40 -6.24
N ARG A 208 5.81 -16.10 -6.39
CA ARG A 208 4.79 -15.08 -6.68
C ARG A 208 5.20 -14.31 -7.92
N TRP A 209 4.23 -14.05 -8.79
CA TRP A 209 4.44 -13.20 -9.95
C TRP A 209 4.77 -11.77 -9.51
N SER A 210 5.83 -11.19 -10.08
CA SER A 210 6.17 -9.78 -9.91
C SER A 210 5.85 -9.02 -11.21
N PRO A 211 4.82 -8.16 -11.24
CA PRO A 211 4.52 -7.35 -12.41
C PRO A 211 5.66 -6.41 -12.79
N ARG A 212 6.36 -5.85 -11.80
CA ARG A 212 7.49 -4.93 -11.99
C ARG A 212 8.67 -5.59 -12.69
N ASN A 213 9.02 -6.80 -12.27
CA ASN A 213 10.18 -7.53 -12.78
C ASN A 213 9.81 -8.52 -13.90
N LYS A 214 8.51 -8.63 -14.23
CA LYS A 214 7.94 -9.58 -15.19
C LYS A 214 8.45 -11.02 -15.01
N ARG A 215 8.57 -11.47 -13.76
CA ARG A 215 9.11 -12.79 -13.41
C ARG A 215 8.47 -13.37 -12.16
N TRP A 216 8.55 -14.69 -12.01
CA TRP A 216 8.15 -15.39 -10.78
C TRP A 216 9.30 -15.33 -9.79
N GLN A 217 9.06 -14.89 -8.55
CA GLN A 217 10.14 -14.73 -7.58
C GLN A 217 9.70 -15.04 -6.14
N ARG A 218 10.67 -15.42 -5.30
CA ARG A 218 10.54 -15.56 -3.84
C ARG A 218 11.85 -15.19 -3.15
N ILE A 219 11.83 -15.09 -1.83
CA ILE A 219 13.04 -14.82 -1.03
C ILE A 219 14.07 -15.95 -1.30
N LEU A 220 15.31 -15.57 -1.59
CA LEU A 220 16.41 -16.51 -1.78
C LEU A 220 16.77 -17.15 -0.43
N THR A 221 16.46 -18.43 -0.29
CA THR A 221 16.81 -19.27 0.85
C THR A 221 17.15 -20.67 0.35
N VAL A 222 17.87 -21.47 1.15
CA VAL A 222 18.12 -22.88 0.83
C VAL A 222 16.79 -23.63 0.63
N ASN A 223 15.80 -23.36 1.48
CA ASN A 223 14.45 -23.92 1.33
C ASN A 223 13.76 -23.48 0.03
N ALA A 224 14.06 -22.28 -0.48
CA ALA A 224 13.55 -21.84 -1.78
C ALA A 224 14.13 -22.66 -2.91
N ILE A 225 15.45 -22.85 -2.91
CA ILE A 225 16.17 -23.66 -3.91
C ILE A 225 15.62 -25.09 -3.91
N ASN A 226 15.58 -25.73 -2.74
CA ASN A 226 15.06 -27.09 -2.57
C ASN A 226 13.60 -27.22 -3.01
N SER A 227 12.77 -26.23 -2.68
CA SER A 227 11.35 -26.22 -3.06
C SER A 227 11.16 -26.09 -4.56
N VAL A 228 11.98 -25.29 -5.25
CA VAL A 228 11.93 -25.15 -6.71
C VAL A 228 12.47 -26.40 -7.40
N ASN A 229 13.59 -26.95 -6.94
CA ASN A 229 14.11 -28.21 -7.47
C ASN A 229 13.07 -29.34 -7.34
N ARG A 230 12.48 -29.51 -6.15
CA ARG A 230 11.51 -30.58 -5.88
C ARG A 230 10.20 -30.44 -6.64
N ASN A 231 9.65 -29.23 -6.76
CA ASN A 231 8.31 -29.04 -7.31
C ASN A 231 8.31 -28.60 -8.78
N VAL A 232 9.21 -27.70 -9.16
CA VAL A 232 9.23 -27.11 -10.51
C VAL A 232 10.16 -27.91 -11.40
N MET A 233 11.45 -28.03 -11.04
CA MET A 233 12.42 -28.69 -11.93
C MET A 233 12.06 -30.17 -12.14
N ASN A 234 11.89 -30.92 -11.05
CA ASN A 234 11.46 -32.32 -11.14
C ASN A 234 10.07 -32.49 -11.78
N GLY A 235 9.15 -31.54 -11.52
CA GLY A 235 7.81 -31.57 -12.09
C GLY A 235 7.77 -31.36 -13.60
N LEU A 236 8.78 -30.67 -14.14
CA LEU A 236 8.95 -30.40 -15.57
C LEU A 236 10.03 -31.29 -16.24
N GLY A 237 10.57 -32.28 -15.52
CA GLY A 237 11.64 -33.15 -16.04
C GLY A 237 12.98 -32.43 -16.29
N LEU A 238 13.18 -31.27 -15.67
CA LEU A 238 14.37 -30.44 -15.81
C LEU A 238 15.45 -30.83 -14.81
N PRO A 239 16.74 -30.61 -15.14
CA PRO A 239 17.83 -30.82 -14.19
C PRO A 239 17.68 -29.90 -12.98
N GLN A 240 18.25 -30.33 -11.84
CA GLN A 240 18.26 -29.50 -10.64
C GLN A 240 19.03 -28.19 -10.90
N MET A 241 18.58 -27.12 -10.27
CA MET A 241 19.27 -25.84 -10.33
C MET A 241 20.67 -25.97 -9.75
N GLU A 242 21.66 -25.50 -10.50
CA GLU A 242 23.00 -25.24 -9.98
C GLU A 242 22.96 -24.11 -8.95
N GLU A 243 23.62 -24.34 -7.81
CA GLU A 243 23.99 -23.30 -6.86
C GLU A 243 25.35 -22.72 -7.31
N LYS A 244 25.45 -21.40 -7.46
CA LYS A 244 26.68 -20.70 -7.84
C LYS A 244 26.94 -19.50 -6.97
#